data_AF-A0A848FWT5-F1
#
_entry.id   AF-A0A848FWT5-F1
#
_cell.length_a   1.000
_cell.length_b   1.000
_cell.length_c   1.000
_cell.angle_alpha   90.00
_cell.angle_beta   90.00
_cell.angle_gamma   90.00
#
_symmetry.space_group_name_H-M   'P 1'
#
loop_
_entity.id
_entity.type
_entity.pdbx_description
1 polymer ?
#
loop_
_entity_poly.entity_id
_entity_poly.type
_entity_poly.pdbx_seq_one_letter_code
_entity_poly.pdbx_strand_id
1 'polypeptide(L)'
;MPDKTKDGGPAFPIPGLQNDADFNGMTLRDYLAAKAMQGYLSNSWQAKELDSLVESSSEQMAIVAEISYAMADAMLRAREDA
;
A
#
# COMPACT_ATOMS: atom_id res chain seq x y z
N MET A 1 20.89 -9.96 -12.23
CA MET A 1 19.60 -9.57 -12.85
C MET A 1 18.83 -8.89 -11.74
N PRO A 2 18.49 -7.59 -11.83
CA PRO A 2 17.82 -6.96 -10.72
C PRO A 2 16.46 -7.62 -10.55
N ASP A 3 16.21 -7.95 -9.29
CA ASP A 3 15.13 -8.76 -8.76
C ASP A 3 13.77 -8.39 -9.35
N LYS A 4 12.87 -9.36 -9.54
CA LYS A 4 11.47 -9.11 -9.87
C LYS A 4 10.96 -8.15 -8.80
N THR A 5 10.73 -6.90 -9.17
CA THR A 5 10.30 -5.83 -8.28
C THR A 5 8.96 -6.24 -7.68
N LYS A 6 8.99 -6.79 -6.45
CA LYS A 6 7.83 -7.31 -5.70
C LYS A 6 6.80 -6.23 -5.38
N ASP A 7 7.13 -4.99 -5.69
CA ASP A 7 6.34 -3.78 -5.51
C ASP A 7 5.46 -3.45 -6.74
N GLY A 8 5.55 -4.25 -7.81
CA GLY A 8 4.73 -4.09 -9.01
C GLY A 8 5.19 -2.95 -9.94
N GLY A 9 6.38 -2.40 -9.72
CA GLY A 9 6.95 -1.30 -10.51
C GLY A 9 6.37 0.08 -10.15
N PRO A 10 6.60 1.11 -10.97
CA PRO A 10 6.11 2.47 -10.70
C PRO A 10 4.58 2.56 -10.76
N ALA A 11 3.96 3.29 -9.82
CA ALA A 11 2.51 3.45 -9.78
C ALA A 11 1.96 4.15 -11.03
N PHE A 12 2.71 5.13 -11.53
CA PHE A 12 2.40 5.92 -12.71
C PHE A 12 3.62 5.93 -13.65
N PRO A 13 3.82 4.87 -14.45
CA PRO A 13 5.01 4.73 -15.29
C PRO A 13 5.13 5.83 -16.33
N ILE A 14 6.33 6.40 -16.47
CA ILE A 14 6.66 7.31 -17.56
C ILE A 14 7.24 6.51 -18.74
N PRO A 15 6.64 6.61 -19.96
CA PRO A 15 7.16 5.93 -21.13
C PRO A 15 8.63 6.28 -21.42
N GLY A 16 9.47 5.26 -21.53
CA GLY A 16 10.90 5.39 -21.81
C GLY A 16 11.78 5.63 -20.58
N LEU A 17 11.18 5.87 -19.41
CA LEU A 17 11.88 6.13 -18.15
C LEU A 17 11.45 5.16 -17.05
N GLN A 18 10.87 4.01 -17.37
CA GLN A 18 10.23 3.12 -16.37
C GLN A 18 11.19 2.54 -15.32
N ASN A 19 12.50 2.56 -15.61
CA ASN A 19 13.54 2.09 -14.71
C ASN A 19 14.34 3.23 -14.06
N ASP A 20 13.95 4.49 -14.32
CA ASP A 20 14.62 5.66 -13.78
C ASP A 20 13.96 6.09 -12.47
N ALA A 21 14.63 5.86 -11.35
CA ALA A 21 14.11 6.15 -10.03
C ALA A 21 13.83 7.65 -9.80
N ASP A 22 14.56 8.53 -10.51
CA ASP A 22 14.42 9.98 -10.36
C ASP A 22 13.08 10.49 -10.90
N PHE A 23 12.44 9.73 -11.81
CA PHE A 23 11.22 10.13 -12.50
C PHE A 23 9.97 9.38 -12.04
N ASN A 24 10.12 8.23 -11.38
CA ASN A 24 9.00 7.32 -11.14
C ASN A 24 8.32 7.44 -9.77
N GLY A 25 8.86 8.25 -8.86
CA GLY A 25 8.21 8.58 -7.58
C GLY A 25 7.87 7.36 -6.72
N MET A 26 6.57 7.02 -6.65
CA MET A 26 6.04 5.96 -5.79
C MET A 26 5.88 4.62 -6.51
N THR A 27 6.06 3.52 -5.80
CA THR A 27 5.77 2.18 -6.33
C THR A 27 4.26 1.92 -6.38
N LEU A 28 3.85 0.97 -7.21
CA LEU A 28 2.46 0.54 -7.33
C LEU A 28 1.94 -0.06 -6.02
N ARG A 29 2.79 -0.79 -5.29
CA ARG A 29 2.52 -1.26 -3.92
C ARG A 29 2.20 -0.11 -2.98
N ASP A 30 3.02 0.94 -2.97
CA ASP A 30 2.79 2.11 -2.10
C ASP A 30 1.47 2.82 -2.44
N TYR A 31 1.13 2.88 -3.73
CA TYR A 31 -0.12 3.49 -4.18
C TYR A 31 -1.34 2.69 -3.74
N LEU A 32 -1.31 1.37 -3.89
CA LEU A 32 -2.38 0.49 -3.43
C LEU A 32 -2.51 0.53 -1.90
N ALA A 33 -1.40 0.55 -1.17
CA ALA A 33 -1.40 0.68 0.28
C ALA A 33 -2.01 2.02 0.72
N ALA A 34 -1.63 3.13 0.09
CA ALA A 34 -2.23 4.44 0.37
C ALA A 34 -3.75 4.45 0.13
N LYS A 35 -4.22 3.78 -0.93
CA LYS A 35 -5.66 3.63 -1.22
C LYS A 35 -6.37 2.76 -0.18
N ALA A 36 -5.76 1.65 0.24
CA ALA A 36 -6.30 0.80 1.29
C ALA A 36 -6.41 1.55 2.62
N MET A 37 -5.35 2.28 3.00
CA MET A 37 -5.33 3.13 4.20
C MET A 37 -6.43 4.19 4.14
N GLN A 38 -6.56 4.90 3.01
CA GLN A 38 -7.59 5.92 2.83
C GLN A 38 -8.99 5.33 3.00
N GLY A 39 -9.25 4.16 2.40
CA GLY A 39 -10.53 3.46 2.52
C GLY A 39 -10.83 3.04 3.97
N TYR A 40 -9.85 2.46 4.65
CA TYR A 40 -9.99 2.02 6.03
C TYR A 40 -10.29 3.19 6.99
N LEU A 41 -9.51 4.27 6.89
CA LEU A 41 -9.68 5.45 7.74
C LEU A 41 -10.94 6.27 7.45
N SER A 42 -11.57 6.08 6.28
CA SER A 42 -12.83 6.76 5.94
C SER A 42 -14.04 6.16 6.69
N ASN A 43 -13.89 4.99 7.30
CA ASN A 43 -14.98 4.33 8.04
C ASN A 43 -14.87 4.60 9.55
N SER A 44 -15.79 5.43 10.05
CA SER A 44 -15.83 5.82 11.47
C SER A 44 -16.08 4.65 12.43
N TRP A 45 -16.74 3.58 11.99
CA TRP A 45 -16.96 2.39 12.80
C TRP A 45 -15.67 1.59 12.97
N GLN A 46 -14.91 1.39 11.89
CA GLN A 46 -13.61 0.70 11.94
C GLN A 46 -12.57 1.49 12.76
N ALA A 47 -12.55 2.82 12.62
CA ALA A 47 -11.69 3.67 13.42
C ALA A 47 -11.97 3.52 14.92
N LYS A 48 -13.25 3.45 15.30
CA LYS A 48 -13.67 3.28 16.70
C LYS A 48 -13.38 1.89 17.25
N GLU A 49 -13.55 0.85 16.44
CA GLU A 49 -13.21 -0.52 16.83
C GLU A 49 -11.71 -0.64 17.10
N LEU A 50 -10.87 -0.09 16.21
CA LEU A 50 -9.43 -0.13 16.38
C LEU A 50 -8.96 0.68 17.60
N ASP A 51 -9.57 1.85 17.85
CA ASP A 51 -9.31 2.67 19.05
C ASP A 51 -9.64 1.93 20.37
N SER A 52 -10.55 0.96 20.33
CA SER A 52 -10.89 0.13 21.49
C SER A 52 -9.94 -1.05 21.72
N LEU A 53 -9.09 -1.38 20.74
CA LEU A 53 -8.20 -2.54 20.76
C LEU A 53 -6.76 -2.20 21.14
N VAL A 54 -6.37 -0.93 21.06
CA VAL A 54 -4.99 -0.48 21.32
C VAL A 54 -4.95 0.67 22.30
N GLU A 55 -3.86 0.80 23.04
CA GLU A 55 -3.72 1.81 24.09
C GLU A 55 -3.14 3.14 23.56
N SER A 56 -2.59 3.15 22.34
CA SER A 56 -1.97 4.34 21.76
C SER A 56 -2.33 4.56 20.29
N SER A 57 -2.45 5.83 19.91
CA SER A 57 -2.65 6.22 18.51
C SER A 57 -1.49 5.80 17.60
N SER A 58 -0.28 5.61 18.13
CA SER A 58 0.86 5.13 17.32
C SER A 58 0.71 3.67 16.92
N GLU A 59 0.18 2.85 17.82
CA GLU A 59 -0.09 1.43 17.57
C GLU A 59 -1.25 1.27 16.59
N GLN A 60 -2.27 2.12 16.72
CA GLN A 60 -3.36 2.23 15.75
C GLN A 60 -2.82 2.51 14.34
N MET A 61 -1.94 3.49 14.20
CA MET A 61 -1.32 3.84 12.92
C MET A 61 -0.46 2.71 12.35
N ALA A 62 0.28 1.99 13.21
CA ALA A 62 1.08 0.84 12.80
C ALA A 62 0.21 -0.29 12.24
N ILE A 63 -0.90 -0.62 12.89
CA ILE A 63 -1.85 -1.64 12.41
C ILE A 63 -2.45 -1.23 11.07
N VAL A 64 -2.90 0.03 10.95
CA VAL A 64 -3.46 0.54 9.69
C VAL A 64 -2.44 0.46 8.54
N ALA A 65 -1.17 0.76 8.80
CA ALA A 65 -0.11 0.62 7.81
C ALA A 65 0.08 -0.85 7.41
N GLU A 66 0.12 -1.78 8.38
CA GLU A 66 0.31 -3.20 8.13
C GLU A 66 -0.81 -3.80 7.27
N ILE A 67 -2.07 -3.58 7.64
CA ILE A 67 -3.22 -4.09 6.88
C ILE A 67 -3.28 -3.49 5.46
N SER A 68 -2.84 -2.24 5.31
CA SER A 68 -2.83 -1.54 4.03
C SER A 68 -1.80 -2.14 3.07
N TYR A 69 -0.59 -2.43 3.57
CA TYR A 69 0.42 -3.13 2.79
C TYR A 69 0.04 -4.59 2.52
N ALA A 70 -0.58 -5.28 3.46
CA ALA A 70 -1.08 -6.64 3.25
C ALA A 70 -2.14 -6.68 2.14
N MET A 71 -3.04 -5.68 2.09
CA MET A 71 -4.02 -5.52 1.02
C MET A 71 -3.35 -5.21 -0.32
N ALA A 72 -2.36 -4.31 -0.35
CA ALA A 72 -1.59 -4.02 -1.57
C ALA A 72 -0.92 -5.27 -2.14
N ASP A 73 -0.27 -6.06 -1.29
CA ASP A 73 0.39 -7.31 -1.68
C ASP A 73 -0.61 -8.35 -2.19
N ALA A 74 -1.83 -8.41 -1.63
CA ALA A 74 -2.90 -9.26 -2.12
C ALA A 74 -3.39 -8.84 -3.51
N MET A 75 -3.53 -7.54 -3.76
CA MET A 75 -3.92 -7.00 -5.07
C MET A 75 -2.86 -7.25 -6.14
N LEU A 76 -1.57 -7.18 -5.79
CA LEU A 76 -0.47 -7.52 -6.71
C LEU A 76 -0.49 -9.01 -7.07
N ARG A 77 -0.62 -9.91 -6.08
CA ARG A 77 -0.75 -11.36 -6.34
C ARG A 77 -1.93 -11.69 -7.25
N ALA A 78 -3.11 -11.12 -6.97
CA ALA A 78 -4.31 -11.35 -7.78
C ALA A 78 -4.14 -10.93 -9.25
N ARG A 79 -3.18 -10.06 -9.57
CA ARG A 79 -2.85 -9.68 -10.95
C ARG A 79 -1.84 -10.61 -11.61
N GLU A 80 -0.96 -11.25 -10.85
CA GLU A 80 -0.04 -12.26 -11.39
C GLU A 80 -0.78 -13.55 -11.76
N ASP A 81 -1.88 -13.83 -11.08
CA ASP A 81 -2.75 -14.99 -11.30
C ASP A 81 -3.79 -14.81 -12.43
N ALA A 82 -3.80 -13.64 -13.10
CA ALA A 82 -4.75 -13.28 -14.17
C ALA A 82 -4.10 -13.27 -15.56
#